data_AF-A0AAW8HNB3-F1
#
_entry.id   AF-A0AAW8HNB3-F1
#
_cell.length_a   1.000
_cell.length_b   1.000
_cell.length_c   1.000
_cell.angle_alpha   90.00
_cell.angle_beta   90.00
_cell.angle_gamma   90.00
#
_symmetry.space_group_name_H-M   'P 1'
#
loop_
_entity.id
_entity.type
_entity.pdbx_description
1 polymer ?
#
loop_
_entity_poly.entity_id
_entity_poly.type
_entity_poly.pdbx_seq_one_letter_code
_entity_poly.pdbx_strand_id
1 'polypeptide(L)'
;MNSQLFTNTNVVRDRQLLERRIKYFIESERGGRAQATALIKGLSAQSHLYIFGGLIRDIGLYTAHRFRSDIDLVFAGSRNELEKALAQYGFRLISENKFGGFRIGDAGIEIDVWSLEETWAFRHGLIAQKSVEGLLQTTLMSWDSVLYDIRNHKIIAEDSWLEDLHARRLDLVLEQTPNIHSALVKILRTVYGKRVLQIGSRLSTFLASALGDISDSSLIDYETQRFDTHYLNRARLSCLRQALDDFSGETEIQVTCALTHGQ
;
A
#
# COMPACT_ATOMS: atom_id res chain seq x y z
N MET A 1 -27.57 -8.06 2.37
CA MET A 1 -28.09 -6.68 2.42
C MET A 1 -27.05 -5.75 1.84
N ASN A 2 -27.33 -5.25 0.63
CA ASN A 2 -26.70 -4.16 -0.13
C ASN A 2 -25.19 -3.90 0.06
N SER A 3 -24.35 -4.67 -0.64
CA SER A 3 -23.03 -4.22 -1.06
C SER A 3 -23.15 -3.24 -2.23
N GLN A 4 -23.62 -2.02 -1.95
CA GLN A 4 -23.40 -0.91 -2.88
C GLN A 4 -21.89 -0.63 -2.92
N LEU A 5 -21.20 -1.22 -3.91
CA LEU A 5 -19.81 -0.89 -4.23
C LEU A 5 -19.75 0.57 -4.68
N PHE A 6 -19.44 1.45 -3.74
CA PHE A 6 -19.52 2.90 -3.91
C PHE A 6 -18.70 3.41 -5.09
N THR A 7 -19.37 4.04 -6.04
CA THR A 7 -18.95 4.25 -7.43
C THR A 7 -18.09 5.47 -7.73
N ASN A 8 -17.78 6.36 -6.77
CA ASN A 8 -17.00 7.58 -7.04
C ASN A 8 -15.64 7.56 -6.33
N THR A 9 -14.57 7.45 -7.12
CA THR A 9 -13.23 7.81 -6.68
C THR A 9 -13.07 9.32 -6.71
N ASN A 10 -12.48 9.91 -5.68
CA ASN A 10 -12.34 11.36 -5.54
C ASN A 10 -10.88 11.68 -5.28
N VAL A 11 -10.06 11.54 -6.34
CA VAL A 11 -8.61 11.78 -6.24
C VAL A 11 -8.41 13.20 -5.72
N VAL A 12 -7.65 13.32 -4.64
CA VAL A 12 -7.36 14.58 -3.98
C VAL A 12 -6.74 15.57 -4.96
N ARG A 13 -7.23 16.81 -4.97
CA ARG A 13 -6.84 17.82 -5.97
C ARG A 13 -5.36 18.20 -5.92
N ASP A 14 -4.80 18.29 -4.71
CA ASP A 14 -3.45 18.80 -4.51
C ASP A 14 -2.81 18.21 -3.25
N ARG A 15 -1.48 18.27 -3.21
CA ARG A 15 -0.66 17.73 -2.12
C ARG A 15 -1.00 18.36 -0.75
N GLN A 16 -1.27 19.66 -0.72
CA GLN A 16 -1.58 20.37 0.54
C GLN A 16 -2.89 19.86 1.16
N LEU A 17 -3.91 19.62 0.33
CA LEU A 17 -5.16 19.04 0.79
C LEU A 17 -4.96 17.60 1.29
N LEU A 18 -4.12 16.80 0.64
CA LEU A 18 -3.79 15.45 1.09
C LEU A 18 -3.08 15.47 2.45
N GLU A 19 -2.07 16.32 2.62
CA GLU A 19 -1.37 16.55 3.90
C GLU A 19 -2.36 16.88 5.02
N ARG A 20 -3.30 17.82 4.79
CA ARG A 20 -4.33 18.17 5.77
C ARG A 20 -5.26 17.00 6.10
N ARG A 21 -5.66 16.19 5.10
CA ARG A 21 -6.54 15.03 5.31
C ARG A 21 -5.84 13.95 6.14
N ILE A 22 -4.56 13.68 5.88
CA ILE A 22 -3.77 12.70 6.63
C ILE A 22 -3.56 13.19 8.06
N LYS A 23 -3.15 14.45 8.24
CA LYS A 23 -3.01 15.08 9.57
C LYS A 23 -4.30 14.94 10.39
N TYR A 24 -5.43 15.31 9.80
CA TYR A 24 -6.72 15.16 10.47
C TYR A 24 -7.02 13.71 10.82
N PHE A 25 -6.72 12.76 9.93
CA PHE A 25 -6.99 11.35 10.16
C PHE A 25 -6.21 10.79 11.36
N ILE A 26 -4.92 11.12 11.48
CA ILE A 26 -4.06 10.59 12.55
C ILE A 26 -4.22 11.31 13.89
N GLU A 27 -4.59 12.59 13.89
CA GLU A 27 -4.79 13.38 15.12
C GLU A 27 -6.22 13.31 15.66
N SER A 28 -7.18 12.85 14.85
CA SER A 28 -8.58 12.78 15.25
C SER A 28 -8.91 11.45 15.92
N GLU A 29 -9.29 11.52 17.20
CA GLU A 29 -9.77 10.39 17.99
C GLU A 29 -11.15 9.86 17.54
N ARG A 30 -11.81 10.54 16.59
CA ARG A 30 -13.14 10.15 16.10
C ARG A 30 -13.10 8.77 15.44
N GLY A 31 -14.22 8.05 15.52
CA GLY A 31 -14.37 6.74 14.87
C GLY A 31 -13.53 5.64 15.52
N GLY A 32 -13.31 5.72 16.84
CA GLY A 32 -12.61 4.68 17.61
C GLY A 32 -11.08 4.74 17.53
N ARG A 33 -10.50 5.82 16.99
CA ARG A 33 -9.05 5.93 16.76
C ARG A 33 -8.24 6.49 17.93
N ALA A 34 -8.84 6.69 19.10
CA ALA A 34 -8.15 7.28 20.26
C ALA A 34 -6.84 6.56 20.62
N GLN A 35 -6.84 5.22 20.62
CA GLN A 35 -5.64 4.44 20.93
C GLN A 35 -4.57 4.54 19.85
N ALA A 36 -4.95 4.46 18.56
CA ALA A 36 -4.05 4.69 17.44
C ALA A 36 -3.40 6.09 17.48
N THR A 37 -4.19 7.13 17.73
CA THR A 37 -3.70 8.51 17.87
C THR A 37 -2.71 8.63 19.03
N ALA A 38 -3.00 8.02 20.19
CA ALA A 38 -2.11 8.03 21.34
C ALA A 38 -0.79 7.28 21.08
N LEU A 39 -0.84 6.15 20.38
CA LEU A 39 0.35 5.38 19.97
C LEU A 39 1.21 6.20 19.01
N ILE A 40 0.62 6.69 17.91
CA ILE A 40 1.32 7.49 16.90
C ILE A 40 1.99 8.71 17.57
N LYS A 41 1.27 9.40 18.46
CA LYS A 41 1.79 10.56 19.17
C LYS A 41 3.02 10.23 20.01
N GLY A 42 2.99 9.21 20.86
CA GLY A 42 4.15 8.94 21.71
C GLY A 42 5.29 8.22 20.98
N LEU A 43 5.02 7.40 19.96
CA LEU A 43 6.10 6.94 19.06
C LEU A 43 6.82 8.12 18.39
N SER A 44 6.06 9.10 17.87
CA SER A 44 6.63 10.31 17.26
C SER A 44 7.38 11.23 18.22
N ALA A 45 7.16 11.07 19.53
CA ALA A 45 7.90 11.78 20.57
C ALA A 45 9.25 11.11 20.89
N GLN A 46 9.40 9.81 20.62
CA GLN A 46 10.64 9.07 20.86
C GLN A 46 11.59 9.12 19.66
N SER A 47 11.07 9.05 18.44
CA SER A 47 11.87 9.18 17.22
C SER A 47 11.04 9.76 16.07
N HIS A 48 11.71 10.07 14.95
CA HIS A 48 11.02 10.42 13.72
C HIS A 48 10.16 9.24 13.26
N LEU A 49 8.90 9.52 12.94
CA LEU A 49 7.91 8.54 12.56
C LEU A 49 7.29 8.92 11.21
N TYR A 50 7.17 7.94 10.33
CA TYR A 50 6.60 8.11 9.00
C TYR A 50 5.42 7.17 8.82
N ILE A 51 4.37 7.63 8.15
CA ILE A 51 3.37 6.73 7.57
C ILE A 51 3.87 6.34 6.18
N PHE A 52 3.69 5.08 5.80
CA PHE A 52 4.21 4.58 4.53
C PHE A 52 3.12 3.94 3.66
N GLY A 53 3.06 4.32 2.39
CA GLY A 53 2.22 3.67 1.37
C GLY A 53 0.71 3.76 1.59
N GLY A 54 0.10 2.64 1.99
CA GLY A 54 -1.31 2.33 1.70
C GLY A 54 -2.33 3.34 2.24
N LEU A 55 -2.10 3.89 3.43
CA LEU A 55 -2.95 4.94 4.01
C LEU A 55 -2.97 6.20 3.14
N ILE A 56 -1.79 6.65 2.71
CA ILE A 56 -1.61 7.89 1.96
C ILE A 56 -2.27 7.75 0.58
N ARG A 57 -2.00 6.63 -0.09
CA ARG A 57 -2.64 6.24 -1.35
C ARG A 57 -4.16 6.22 -1.23
N ASP A 58 -4.71 5.60 -0.19
CA ASP A 58 -6.16 5.42 -0.06
C ASP A 58 -6.88 6.73 0.29
N ILE A 59 -6.29 7.58 1.13
CA ILE A 59 -6.82 8.94 1.36
C ILE A 59 -6.66 9.81 0.10
N GLY A 60 -5.61 9.58 -0.69
CA GLY A 60 -5.35 10.24 -1.97
C GLY A 60 -6.38 9.89 -3.04
N LEU A 61 -6.66 8.60 -3.26
CA LEU A 61 -7.64 8.11 -4.25
C LEU A 61 -9.09 8.34 -3.83
N TYR A 62 -9.32 8.39 -2.53
CA TYR A 62 -10.63 8.50 -1.92
C TYR A 62 -10.63 9.62 -0.88
N THR A 63 -11.02 9.27 0.34
CA THR A 63 -11.19 10.17 1.47
C THR A 63 -11.01 9.31 2.71
N ALA A 64 -10.59 9.93 3.82
CA ALA A 64 -10.31 9.25 5.08
C ALA A 64 -11.44 8.32 5.59
N HIS A 65 -12.72 8.65 5.31
CA HIS A 65 -13.85 7.81 5.73
C HIS A 65 -13.92 6.44 5.03
N ARG A 66 -13.17 6.22 3.94
CA ARG A 66 -13.13 4.96 3.19
C ARG A 66 -11.92 4.09 3.49
N PHE A 67 -11.00 4.57 4.31
CA PHE A 67 -9.84 3.78 4.69
C PHE A 67 -10.27 2.59 5.57
N ARG A 68 -9.83 1.38 5.20
CA ARG A 68 -10.20 0.12 5.86
C ARG A 68 -9.01 -0.83 6.05
N SER A 69 -7.81 -0.38 5.72
CA SER A 69 -6.58 -1.16 5.84
C SER A 69 -5.85 -0.82 7.13
N ASP A 70 -4.78 -1.56 7.37
CA ASP A 70 -3.75 -1.33 8.36
C ASP A 70 -2.95 -0.03 8.09
N ILE A 71 -2.46 0.59 9.16
CA ILE A 71 -1.55 1.73 9.08
C ILE A 71 -0.12 1.21 9.18
N ASP A 72 0.67 1.38 8.10
CA ASP A 72 2.10 1.11 8.10
C ASP A 72 2.88 2.32 8.64
N LEU A 73 3.69 2.09 9.67
CA LEU A 73 4.54 3.08 10.32
C LEU A 73 6.02 2.68 10.26
N VAL A 74 6.87 3.62 9.87
CA VAL A 74 8.33 3.44 9.92
C VAL A 74 8.91 4.32 11.01
N PHE A 75 9.53 3.68 12.00
CA PHE A 75 10.21 4.32 13.12
C PHE A 75 11.69 4.52 12.80
N ALA A 76 12.16 5.76 12.73
CA ALA A 76 13.55 6.09 12.41
C ALA A 76 14.48 6.01 13.64
N GLY A 77 14.36 4.93 14.40
CA GLY A 77 15.30 4.53 15.44
C GLY A 77 15.54 3.02 15.33
N SER A 78 16.46 2.49 16.11
CA SER A 78 16.75 1.06 16.14
C SER A 78 15.56 0.22 16.58
N ARG A 79 15.59 -1.06 16.25
CA ARG A 79 14.57 -2.01 16.73
C ARG A 79 14.41 -2.00 18.25
N ASN A 80 15.51 -1.96 19.00
CA ASN A 80 15.49 -1.94 20.47
C ASN A 80 14.83 -0.67 21.02
N GLU A 81 15.04 0.49 20.38
CA GLU A 81 14.35 1.73 20.74
C GLU A 81 12.85 1.63 20.47
N LEU A 82 12.45 1.03 19.35
CA LEU A 82 11.04 0.78 19.04
C LEU A 82 10.40 -0.17 20.07
N GLU A 83 11.05 -1.28 20.42
CA GLU A 83 10.58 -2.22 21.44
C GLU A 83 10.35 -1.52 22.79
N LYS A 84 11.32 -0.70 23.24
CA LYS A 84 11.19 0.10 24.46
C LYS A 84 10.05 1.11 24.38
N ALA A 85 9.86 1.77 23.23
CA ALA A 85 8.78 2.71 23.03
C ALA A 85 7.41 2.01 23.06
N LEU A 86 7.28 0.85 22.43
CA LEU A 86 6.05 0.04 22.44
C LEU A 86 5.72 -0.50 23.84
N ALA A 87 6.73 -0.89 24.62
CA ALA A 87 6.54 -1.39 25.99
C ALA A 87 5.92 -0.36 26.95
N GLN A 88 5.96 0.93 26.61
CA GLN A 88 5.28 1.99 27.37
C GLN A 88 3.76 1.97 27.19
N TYR A 89 3.26 1.20 26.22
CA TYR A 89 1.85 1.08 25.91
C TYR A 89 1.31 -0.29 26.33
N GLY A 90 0.22 -0.29 27.10
CA GLY A 90 -0.43 -1.51 27.59
C GLY A 90 -1.29 -2.24 26.57
N PHE A 91 -0.87 -2.30 25.30
CA PHE A 91 -1.57 -3.07 24.26
C PHE A 91 -1.46 -4.56 24.55
N ARG A 92 -2.57 -5.27 24.39
CA ARG A 92 -2.65 -6.72 24.65
C ARG A 92 -2.38 -7.54 23.40
N LEU A 93 -2.59 -6.95 22.21
CA LEU A 93 -2.44 -7.61 20.93
C LEU A 93 -1.25 -7.03 20.14
N ILE A 94 -0.05 -7.16 20.69
CA ILE A 94 1.20 -6.92 19.96
C ILE A 94 1.78 -8.28 19.55
N SER A 95 2.08 -8.44 18.26
CA SER A 95 2.78 -9.62 17.74
C SER A 95 3.89 -9.20 16.79
N GLU A 96 4.99 -9.95 16.75
CA GLU A 96 6.04 -9.74 15.78
C GLU A 96 5.66 -10.38 14.43
N ASN A 97 5.86 -9.65 13.34
CA ASN A 97 5.66 -10.16 12.00
C ASN A 97 6.94 -10.83 11.47
N LYS A 98 6.80 -11.66 10.42
CA LYS A 98 7.93 -12.39 9.81
C LYS A 98 9.02 -11.52 9.18
N PHE A 99 8.84 -10.20 9.15
CA PHE A 99 9.76 -9.23 8.58
C PHE A 99 10.49 -8.40 9.65
N GLY A 100 10.30 -8.72 10.94
CA GLY A 100 10.98 -8.04 12.04
C GLY A 100 10.28 -6.76 12.52
N GLY A 101 9.05 -6.51 12.09
CA GLY A 101 8.18 -5.46 12.60
C GLY A 101 7.17 -5.97 13.63
N PHE A 102 6.39 -5.06 14.22
CA PHE A 102 5.34 -5.34 15.19
C PHE A 102 3.97 -5.00 14.59
N ARG A 103 2.99 -5.85 14.85
CA ARG A 103 1.58 -5.64 14.54
C ARG A 103 0.82 -5.39 15.83
N ILE A 104 0.12 -4.25 15.89
CA ILE A 104 -0.78 -3.88 16.99
C ILE A 104 -2.23 -4.03 16.51
N GLY A 105 -2.95 -5.00 17.08
CA GLY A 105 -4.30 -5.37 16.66
C GLY A 105 -5.45 -4.72 17.45
N ASP A 106 -5.19 -4.17 18.65
CA ASP A 106 -6.22 -3.63 19.55
C ASP A 106 -6.30 -2.09 19.59
N ALA A 107 -5.57 -1.38 18.74
CA ALA A 107 -5.54 0.10 18.69
C ALA A 107 -6.80 0.76 18.04
N GLY A 108 -7.88 0.01 17.84
CA GLY A 108 -9.08 0.42 17.10
C GLY A 108 -8.93 0.39 15.56
N ILE A 109 -7.69 0.31 15.08
CA ILE A 109 -7.28 0.02 13.71
C ILE A 109 -5.99 -0.78 13.78
N GLU A 110 -5.78 -1.73 12.86
CA GLU A 110 -4.52 -2.47 12.80
C GLU A 110 -3.38 -1.51 12.42
N ILE A 111 -2.26 -1.64 13.13
CA ILE A 111 -1.05 -0.84 12.87
C ILE A 111 0.13 -1.79 12.75
N ASP A 112 0.82 -1.74 11.63
CA ASP A 112 2.12 -2.37 11.45
C ASP A 112 3.20 -1.31 11.64
N VAL A 113 4.17 -1.56 12.50
CA VAL A 113 5.28 -0.65 12.78
C VAL A 113 6.60 -1.40 12.81
N TRP A 114 7.61 -0.85 12.14
CA TRP A 114 8.96 -1.42 12.16
C TRP A 114 10.02 -0.32 12.23
N SER A 115 11.22 -0.72 12.66
CA SER A 115 12.39 0.16 12.61
C SER A 115 12.83 0.35 11.16
N LEU A 116 13.28 1.55 10.80
CA LEU A 116 13.81 1.85 9.45
C LEU A 116 14.85 0.82 8.99
N GLU A 117 15.77 0.41 9.89
CA GLU A 117 16.83 -0.57 9.60
C GLU A 117 16.28 -1.98 9.33
N GLU A 118 15.09 -2.28 9.85
CA GLU A 118 14.42 -3.57 9.70
C GLU A 118 13.59 -3.66 8.40
N THR A 119 13.56 -2.60 7.59
CA THR A 119 12.87 -2.63 6.29
C THR A 119 13.42 -3.78 5.45
N TRP A 120 12.54 -4.69 5.04
CA TRP A 120 12.92 -5.95 4.39
C TRP A 120 13.91 -5.77 3.22
N ALA A 121 13.65 -4.81 2.32
CA ALA A 121 14.50 -4.56 1.17
C ALA A 121 15.91 -4.06 1.54
N PHE A 122 16.05 -3.30 2.63
CA PHE A 122 17.36 -2.88 3.15
C PHE A 122 18.10 -4.06 3.78
N ARG A 123 17.42 -4.85 4.62
CA ARG A 123 18.00 -6.04 5.26
C ARG A 123 18.53 -7.07 4.28
N HIS A 124 17.92 -7.16 3.10
CA HIS A 124 18.31 -8.11 2.04
C HIS A 124 19.25 -7.48 1.00
N GLY A 125 19.70 -6.23 1.22
CA GLY A 125 20.64 -5.55 0.33
C GLY A 125 20.09 -5.20 -1.05
N LEU A 126 18.76 -5.19 -1.21
CA LEU A 126 18.10 -4.88 -2.48
C LEU A 126 18.13 -3.38 -2.78
N ILE A 127 18.03 -2.57 -1.73
CA ILE A 127 18.17 -1.11 -1.78
C ILE A 127 19.15 -0.68 -0.70
N ALA A 128 20.04 0.24 -1.00
CA ALA A 128 20.95 0.80 -0.01
C ALA A 128 20.21 1.76 0.94
N GLN A 129 20.28 1.51 2.24
CA GLN A 129 19.71 2.38 3.27
C GLN A 129 20.55 3.65 3.44
N LYS A 130 20.44 4.60 2.50
CA LYS A 130 21.18 5.87 2.54
C LYS A 130 20.39 6.99 3.24
N SER A 131 19.07 6.94 3.15
CA SER A 131 18.16 7.94 3.71
C SER A 131 16.74 7.39 3.82
N VAL A 132 15.82 8.14 4.43
CA VAL A 132 14.41 7.76 4.52
C VAL A 132 13.75 7.71 3.14
N GLU A 133 14.16 8.57 2.21
CA GLU A 133 13.70 8.57 0.82
C GLU A 133 13.99 7.25 0.11
N GLY A 134 14.99 6.49 0.57
CA GLY A 134 15.26 5.14 0.08
C GLY A 134 14.05 4.19 0.24
N LEU A 135 13.14 4.44 1.20
CA LEU A 135 11.90 3.67 1.36
C LEU A 135 11.01 3.75 0.12
N LEU A 136 11.02 4.88 -0.60
CA LEU A 136 10.20 5.02 -1.82
C LEU A 136 10.52 3.90 -2.81
N GLN A 137 11.78 3.45 -2.86
CA GLN A 137 12.26 2.39 -3.74
C GLN A 137 12.02 0.96 -3.21
N THR A 138 11.51 0.80 -1.98
CA THR A 138 11.30 -0.52 -1.38
C THR A 138 9.89 -1.06 -1.56
N THR A 139 9.00 -0.27 -2.18
CA THR A 139 7.61 -0.65 -2.40
C THR A 139 7.45 -1.54 -3.62
N LEU A 140 6.40 -2.36 -3.65
CA LEU A 140 6.09 -3.15 -4.84
C LEU A 140 5.59 -2.25 -5.98
N MET A 141 4.74 -1.28 -5.67
CA MET A 141 4.01 -0.47 -6.65
C MET A 141 4.21 1.03 -6.40
N SER A 142 4.28 1.78 -7.49
CA SER A 142 4.45 3.26 -7.52
C SER A 142 3.43 4.01 -6.67
N TRP A 143 2.16 3.58 -6.63
CA TRP A 143 1.16 4.23 -5.78
C TRP A 143 1.46 4.14 -4.28
N ASP A 144 2.19 3.11 -3.86
CA ASP A 144 2.63 2.94 -2.48
C ASP A 144 3.98 3.62 -2.19
N SER A 145 4.69 4.07 -3.23
CA SER A 145 5.95 4.80 -3.14
C SER A 145 5.73 6.24 -2.65
N VAL A 146 5.28 6.35 -1.40
CA VAL A 146 4.94 7.62 -0.75
C VAL A 146 5.07 7.50 0.76
N LEU A 147 5.62 8.54 1.38
CA LEU A 147 5.73 8.69 2.82
C LEU A 147 4.98 9.93 3.28
N TYR A 148 4.53 9.91 4.52
CA TYR A 148 4.07 11.10 5.22
C TYR A 148 4.89 11.26 6.49
N ASP A 149 5.65 12.34 6.53
CA ASP A 149 6.40 12.80 7.69
C ASP A 149 5.43 13.37 8.73
N ILE A 150 5.29 12.66 9.85
CA ILE A 150 4.32 13.02 10.90
C ILE A 150 4.74 14.32 11.59
N ARG A 151 6.05 14.55 11.78
CA ARG A 151 6.57 15.73 12.48
C ARG A 151 6.43 16.99 11.64
N ASN A 152 6.81 16.90 10.37
CA ASN A 152 6.80 18.04 9.45
C ASN A 152 5.44 18.24 8.76
N HIS A 153 4.54 17.26 8.88
CA HIS A 153 3.25 17.22 8.19
C HIS A 153 3.40 17.31 6.67
N LYS A 154 4.39 16.59 6.12
CA LYS A 154 4.77 16.66 4.72
C LYS A 154 4.75 15.31 4.04
N ILE A 155 4.28 15.30 2.80
CA ILE A 155 4.41 14.14 1.92
C ILE A 155 5.81 14.13 1.32
N ILE A 156 6.40 12.95 1.22
CA ILE A 156 7.67 12.69 0.54
C ILE A 156 7.37 11.62 -0.51
N ALA A 157 7.57 11.95 -1.78
CA ALA A 157 7.31 11.09 -2.94
C ALA A 157 8.00 11.72 -4.16
N GLU A 158 8.11 10.94 -5.25
CA GLU A 158 8.42 11.47 -6.58
C GLU A 158 7.41 12.55 -6.98
N ASP A 159 7.85 13.54 -7.75
CA ASP A 159 7.00 14.67 -8.16
C ASP A 159 5.79 14.21 -8.98
N SER A 160 5.96 13.17 -9.81
CA SER A 160 4.90 12.58 -10.63
C SER A 160 3.88 11.77 -9.83
N TRP A 161 4.12 11.46 -8.54
CA TRP A 161 3.29 10.50 -7.81
C TRP A 161 1.80 10.88 -7.76
N LEU A 162 1.49 12.17 -7.52
CA LEU A 162 0.09 12.62 -7.49
C LEU A 162 -0.52 12.67 -8.90
N GLU A 163 0.30 13.01 -9.90
CA GLU A 163 -0.12 13.02 -11.31
C GLU A 163 -0.48 11.59 -11.77
N ASP A 164 0.33 10.59 -11.38
CA ASP A 164 0.07 9.17 -11.64
C ASP A 164 -1.22 8.68 -10.98
N LEU A 165 -1.52 9.12 -9.75
CA LEU A 165 -2.81 8.84 -9.10
C LEU A 165 -3.99 9.45 -9.87
N HIS A 166 -3.83 10.67 -10.39
CA HIS A 166 -4.85 11.34 -11.21
C HIS A 166 -5.05 10.63 -12.55
N ALA A 167 -3.95 10.28 -13.24
CA ALA A 167 -3.95 9.56 -14.50
C ALA A 167 -4.40 8.10 -14.38
N ARG A 168 -4.50 7.59 -13.14
CA ARG A 168 -4.74 6.17 -12.85
C ARG A 168 -3.70 5.25 -13.44
N ARG A 169 -2.46 5.73 -13.43
CA ARG A 169 -1.29 5.02 -13.91
C ARG A 169 -0.59 4.33 -12.76
N LEU A 170 -0.50 3.01 -12.82
CA LEU A 170 0.20 2.17 -11.84
C LEU A 170 1.40 1.51 -12.51
N ASP A 171 2.55 1.62 -11.88
CA ASP A 171 3.78 0.95 -12.32
C ASP A 171 4.48 0.21 -11.16
N LEU A 172 5.46 -0.62 -11.50
CA LEU A 172 6.28 -1.40 -10.58
C LEU A 172 7.45 -0.56 -10.06
N VAL A 173 7.78 -0.73 -8.79
CA VAL A 173 8.94 -0.09 -8.16
C VAL A 173 10.03 -1.12 -7.87
N LEU A 174 9.80 -2.03 -6.92
CA LEU A 174 10.70 -3.13 -6.60
C LEU A 174 10.10 -4.45 -7.08
N GLU A 175 10.82 -5.15 -7.95
CA GLU A 175 10.37 -6.44 -8.50
C GLU A 175 10.58 -7.58 -7.52
N GLN A 176 11.70 -7.56 -6.80
CA GLN A 176 12.06 -8.62 -5.87
C GLN A 176 11.07 -8.67 -4.70
N THR A 177 10.48 -9.84 -4.48
CA THR A 177 9.47 -10.08 -3.45
C THR A 177 9.71 -11.41 -2.75
N PRO A 178 9.45 -11.52 -1.44
CA PRO A 178 9.55 -12.78 -0.72
C PRO A 178 8.45 -13.79 -1.11
N ASN A 179 7.38 -13.35 -1.78
CA ASN A 179 6.30 -14.23 -2.20
C ASN A 179 5.61 -13.70 -3.48
N ILE A 180 5.87 -14.36 -4.60
CA ILE A 180 5.34 -13.95 -5.91
C ILE A 180 3.81 -14.01 -6.00
N HIS A 181 3.17 -15.04 -5.44
CA HIS A 181 1.70 -15.14 -5.43
C HIS A 181 1.06 -13.97 -4.66
N SER A 182 1.62 -13.63 -3.49
CA SER A 182 1.16 -12.50 -2.69
C SER A 182 1.32 -11.18 -3.44
N ALA A 183 2.46 -10.98 -4.10
CA ALA A 183 2.73 -9.78 -4.89
C ALA A 183 1.75 -9.65 -6.06
N LEU A 184 1.57 -10.71 -6.85
CA LEU A 184 0.63 -10.73 -7.97
C LEU A 184 -0.80 -10.45 -7.52
N VAL A 185 -1.28 -11.12 -6.47
CA VAL A 185 -2.63 -10.88 -5.97
C VAL A 185 -2.79 -9.45 -5.45
N LYS A 186 -1.79 -8.89 -4.74
CA LYS A 186 -1.82 -7.47 -4.31
C LYS A 186 -1.86 -6.50 -5.50
N ILE A 187 -1.06 -6.73 -6.53
CA ILE A 187 -1.06 -5.94 -7.76
C ILE A 187 -2.43 -6.01 -8.43
N LEU A 188 -2.93 -7.21 -8.71
CA LEU A 188 -4.19 -7.38 -9.45
C LEU A 188 -5.39 -6.85 -8.66
N ARG A 189 -5.40 -7.01 -7.33
CA ARG A 189 -6.41 -6.38 -6.45
C ARG A 189 -6.33 -4.85 -6.50
N THR A 190 -5.14 -4.29 -6.62
CA THR A 190 -4.96 -2.84 -6.79
C THR A 190 -5.48 -2.40 -8.15
N VAL A 191 -5.11 -3.10 -9.22
CA VAL A 191 -5.57 -2.85 -10.59
C VAL A 191 -7.09 -2.81 -10.67
N TYR A 192 -7.76 -3.89 -10.24
CA TYR A 192 -9.21 -4.02 -10.38
C TYR A 192 -9.99 -3.32 -9.26
N GLY A 193 -9.53 -3.43 -8.01
CA GLY A 193 -10.23 -2.89 -6.85
C GLY A 193 -10.09 -1.38 -6.70
N LYS A 194 -8.98 -0.80 -7.18
CA LYS A 194 -8.74 0.66 -7.14
C LYS A 194 -8.87 1.35 -8.50
N ARG A 195 -9.35 0.63 -9.52
CA ARG A 195 -9.65 1.14 -10.87
C ARG A 195 -8.45 1.83 -11.52
N VAL A 196 -7.33 1.11 -11.58
CA VAL A 196 -6.19 1.49 -12.42
C VAL A 196 -6.67 1.49 -13.88
N LEU A 197 -6.27 2.50 -14.64
CA LEU A 197 -6.58 2.60 -16.07
C LEU A 197 -5.37 2.30 -16.94
N GLN A 198 -4.16 2.58 -16.42
CA GLN A 198 -2.92 2.44 -17.18
C GLN A 198 -1.90 1.66 -16.35
N ILE A 199 -1.28 0.65 -16.96
CA ILE A 199 -0.18 -0.12 -16.36
C ILE A 199 1.11 0.27 -17.08
N GLY A 200 2.08 0.74 -16.30
CA GLY A 200 3.39 1.14 -16.82
C GLY A 200 4.23 -0.05 -17.30
N SER A 201 5.25 0.23 -18.12
CA SER A 201 6.02 -0.79 -18.84
C SER A 201 6.74 -1.79 -17.94
N ARG A 202 7.25 -1.35 -16.76
CA ARG A 202 7.91 -2.26 -15.81
C ARG A 202 6.91 -3.24 -15.22
N LEU A 203 5.72 -2.74 -14.83
CA LEU A 203 4.66 -3.60 -14.33
C LEU A 203 4.11 -4.53 -15.42
N SER A 204 3.94 -4.07 -16.65
CA SER A 204 3.55 -4.91 -17.79
C SER A 204 4.55 -6.03 -18.03
N THR A 205 5.84 -5.73 -18.06
CA THR A 205 6.91 -6.72 -18.25
C THR A 205 6.91 -7.77 -17.14
N PHE A 206 6.81 -7.33 -15.89
CA PHE A 206 6.72 -8.22 -14.73
C PHE A 206 5.48 -9.12 -14.79
N LEU A 207 4.31 -8.56 -15.13
CA LEU A 207 3.07 -9.33 -15.23
C LEU A 207 3.12 -10.33 -16.40
N ALA A 208 3.64 -9.95 -17.56
CA ALA A 208 3.78 -10.85 -18.72
C ALA A 208 4.65 -12.06 -18.36
N SER A 209 5.79 -11.82 -17.69
CA SER A 209 6.66 -12.91 -17.21
C SER A 209 5.97 -13.76 -16.15
N ALA A 210 5.49 -13.15 -15.06
CA ALA A 210 5.04 -13.89 -13.89
C ALA A 210 3.70 -14.62 -14.10
N LEU A 211 2.82 -14.08 -14.95
CA LEU A 211 1.56 -14.73 -15.29
C LEU A 211 1.76 -15.90 -16.26
N GLY A 212 2.84 -15.93 -17.05
CA GLY A 212 3.18 -17.08 -17.90
C GLY A 212 3.31 -18.39 -17.11
N ASP A 213 3.81 -18.32 -15.88
CA ASP A 213 4.09 -19.48 -15.03
C ASP A 213 2.97 -19.81 -14.03
N ILE A 214 2.07 -18.87 -13.74
CA ILE A 214 1.08 -18.99 -12.67
C ILE A 214 -0.33 -19.05 -13.26
N SER A 215 -1.09 -20.10 -12.90
CA SER A 215 -2.44 -20.30 -13.41
C SER A 215 -3.49 -19.37 -12.76
N ASP A 216 -4.55 -19.08 -13.52
CA ASP A 216 -5.66 -18.24 -13.05
C ASP A 216 -6.35 -18.79 -11.82
N SER A 217 -6.57 -20.11 -11.77
CA SER A 217 -7.19 -20.76 -10.60
C SER A 217 -6.34 -20.56 -9.36
N SER A 218 -5.00 -20.67 -9.47
CA SER A 218 -4.10 -20.45 -8.34
C SER A 218 -4.21 -19.04 -7.77
N LEU A 219 -4.33 -18.01 -8.62
CA LEU A 219 -4.49 -16.62 -8.18
C LEU A 219 -5.85 -16.36 -7.54
N ILE A 220 -6.93 -16.89 -8.13
CA ILE A 220 -8.28 -16.76 -7.60
C ILE A 220 -8.41 -17.47 -6.24
N ASP A 221 -7.88 -18.69 -6.13
CA ASP A 221 -7.89 -19.45 -4.88
C ASP A 221 -7.06 -18.73 -3.80
N TYR A 222 -5.89 -18.20 -4.17
CA TYR A 222 -5.05 -17.44 -3.25
C TYR A 222 -5.75 -16.18 -2.72
N GLU A 223 -6.47 -15.45 -3.57
CA GLU A 223 -7.28 -14.30 -3.16
C GLU A 223 -8.41 -14.74 -2.22
N THR A 224 -9.16 -15.77 -2.59
CA THR A 224 -10.34 -16.26 -1.86
C THR A 224 -9.99 -16.75 -0.46
N GLN A 225 -8.83 -17.38 -0.30
CA GLN A 225 -8.37 -17.88 1.00
C GLN A 225 -7.90 -16.78 1.97
N ARG A 226 -7.63 -15.56 1.49
CA ARG A 226 -6.93 -14.51 2.28
C ARG A 226 -7.69 -13.20 2.41
N PHE A 227 -8.67 -12.94 1.55
CA PHE A 227 -9.37 -11.67 1.53
C PHE A 227 -10.88 -11.90 1.47
N ASP A 228 -11.64 -11.11 2.23
CA ASP A 228 -13.11 -11.18 2.24
C ASP A 228 -13.75 -10.61 0.96
N THR A 229 -12.99 -9.83 0.19
CA THR A 229 -13.42 -9.25 -1.08
C THR A 229 -12.67 -9.92 -2.21
N HIS A 230 -13.35 -10.18 -3.32
CA HIS A 230 -12.76 -10.87 -4.46
C HIS A 230 -12.87 -10.01 -5.71
N TYR A 231 -11.72 -9.66 -6.30
CA TYR A 231 -11.66 -8.88 -7.53
C TYR A 231 -11.19 -9.72 -8.71
N LEU A 232 -10.55 -10.86 -8.47
CA LEU A 232 -10.03 -11.72 -9.51
C LEU A 232 -11.11 -12.67 -10.02
N ASN A 233 -11.22 -12.78 -11.34
CA ASN A 233 -12.05 -13.77 -12.00
C ASN A 233 -11.43 -14.12 -13.35
N ARG A 234 -11.87 -15.25 -13.93
CA ARG A 234 -11.33 -15.76 -15.19
C ARG A 234 -11.43 -14.75 -16.33
N ALA A 235 -12.52 -13.98 -16.43
CA ALA A 235 -12.71 -13.01 -17.51
C ALA A 235 -11.69 -11.86 -17.43
N ARG A 236 -11.48 -11.30 -16.23
CA ARG A 236 -10.47 -10.26 -16.00
C ARG A 236 -9.06 -10.75 -16.28
N LEU A 237 -8.71 -11.93 -15.76
CA LEU A 237 -7.38 -12.51 -15.95
C LEU A 237 -7.10 -12.86 -17.42
N SER A 238 -8.05 -13.50 -18.10
CA SER A 238 -7.94 -13.82 -19.53
C SER A 238 -7.75 -12.57 -20.39
N CYS A 239 -8.49 -11.49 -20.09
CA CYS A 239 -8.38 -10.25 -20.86
C CYS A 239 -7.03 -9.55 -20.60
N LEU A 240 -6.57 -9.52 -19.34
CA LEU A 240 -5.25 -8.98 -19.03
C LEU A 240 -4.13 -9.77 -19.72
N ARG A 241 -4.21 -11.10 -19.74
CA ARG A 241 -3.25 -11.95 -20.46
C ARG A 241 -3.21 -11.62 -21.94
N GLN A 242 -4.37 -11.51 -22.59
CA GLN A 242 -4.45 -11.12 -24.00
C GLN A 242 -3.78 -9.75 -24.23
N ALA A 243 -4.05 -8.76 -23.37
CA ALA A 243 -3.42 -7.45 -23.47
C ALA A 243 -1.89 -7.48 -23.24
N LEU A 244 -1.40 -8.42 -22.43
CA LEU A 244 0.02 -8.65 -22.19
C LEU A 244 0.70 -9.41 -23.34
N ASP A 245 -0.02 -10.29 -24.04
CA ASP A 245 0.50 -10.98 -25.24
C ASP A 245 0.72 -10.00 -26.40
N ASP A 246 -0.11 -8.95 -26.49
CA ASP A 246 0.00 -7.88 -27.49
C ASP A 246 1.04 -6.80 -27.09
N PHE A 247 1.64 -6.88 -25.90
CA PHE A 247 2.56 -5.86 -25.38
C PHE A 247 3.96 -5.99 -25.95
N SER A 248 4.47 -4.91 -26.54
CA SER A 248 5.77 -4.85 -27.23
C SER A 248 6.95 -4.45 -26.35
N GLY A 249 6.78 -4.26 -25.04
CA GLY A 249 7.87 -3.88 -24.11
C GLY A 249 7.99 -2.39 -23.79
N GLU A 250 7.50 -1.50 -24.66
CA GLU A 250 7.75 -0.06 -24.56
C GLU A 250 6.51 0.81 -24.26
N THR A 251 5.31 0.24 -24.34
CA THR A 251 4.05 0.99 -24.27
C THR A 251 3.24 0.72 -23.00
N GLU A 252 2.45 1.69 -22.54
CA GLU A 252 1.54 1.47 -21.42
C GLU A 252 0.35 0.62 -21.84
N ILE A 253 -0.04 -0.34 -20.99
CA ILE A 253 -1.23 -1.15 -21.24
C ILE A 253 -2.44 -0.43 -20.64
N GLN A 254 -3.44 -0.15 -21.48
CA GLN A 254 -4.73 0.32 -21.00
C GLN A 254 -5.52 -0.85 -20.42
N VAL A 255 -5.96 -0.73 -19.17
CA VAL A 255 -6.81 -1.72 -18.50
C VAL A 255 -8.26 -1.53 -18.97
N THR A 256 -8.52 -1.91 -20.22
CA THR A 256 -9.85 -1.82 -20.86
C THR A 256 -10.78 -2.98 -20.48
N CYS A 257 -10.19 -4.03 -19.89
CA CYS A 257 -10.83 -5.26 -19.45
C CYS A 257 -11.75 -5.09 -18.22
N ALA A 258 -13.01 -4.74 -18.47
CA ALA A 258 -14.15 -4.86 -17.55
C ALA A 258 -14.15 -3.98 -16.27
N LEU A 259 -14.40 -2.68 -16.49
CA LEU A 259 -15.26 -1.89 -15.59
C LEU A 259 -16.75 -2.29 -15.71
N THR A 260 -17.10 -3.24 -16.58
CA THR A 260 -18.43 -3.84 -16.63
C THR A 260 -18.69 -4.59 -15.33
N HIS A 261 -19.55 -3.98 -14.53
CA HIS A 261 -20.10 -4.60 -13.34
C HIS A 261 -20.84 -5.86 -13.82
N GLY A 262 -20.41 -7.03 -13.32
CA GLY A 262 -21.31 -8.18 -13.31
C GLY A 262 -22.57 -7.76 -12.58
N GLN A 263 -23.72 -8.06 -13.21
CA GLN A 263 -25.06 -7.86 -12.65
C GLN A 263 -25.19 -8.44 -11.25
#